data_AF-A0A1H1U043-F1
#
_entry.id   AF-A0A1H1U043-F1
#
_cell.length_a   1.000
_cell.length_b   1.000
_cell.length_c   1.000
_cell.angle_alpha   90.00
_cell.angle_beta   90.00
_cell.angle_gamma   90.00
#
_symmetry.space_group_name_H-M   'P 1'
#
loop_
_entity.id
_entity.type
_entity.pdbx_description
1 polymer ?
#
loop_
_entity_poly.entity_id
_entity_poly.type
_entity_poly.pdbx_seq_one_letter_code
_entity_poly.pdbx_strand_id
1 'polypeptide(L)'
;MSTSSMLATAQRVLADQSVTRMLGTRLISFGQQSAVVELDIRPEITNQRGAVHGGIVAYTADTALSFAGGAALGPDVVTSGLTIDYLAPAVGRTLRAQGLVVSVSGRRASCRCEVHAVADDGTETLVAVAQGSIRAVPQQTVPPAQQEKEAKATRAAAVRLGRIGTPTIQQVLTDRRRTGDNDDGATIALVIEGGGMRGIISASMAAVIEREGILDTVDMIVGTSAGAVNAAALAVGAAGAMAESYAEVFASPEFIDMRRLARGRPVIDGSRIVEHVDHLLNIGSAAGTDWAGRLVMVATDVETGRAEALTDFADRDDLINSLHASGLLPLLAGEPVQWRGRRWLDGGIVEAVPVVTAAARGATHAIVLATRPPGTQPGYGAADVVIERYLRRLNPELAAAYRGRPHRYRETLQQVRDGWSNGLSTLALTPRLHDPLPGRLDRDQVSLRAAREAAESSARESLGFLL
;
A
#
# COMPACT_ATOMS: atom_id res chain seq x y z
N MET A 1 -29.71 34.48 -22.65
CA MET A 1 -30.61 33.31 -22.71
C MET A 1 -31.79 33.57 -21.77
N SER A 2 -33.02 33.23 -22.15
CA SER A 2 -34.15 33.31 -21.20
C SER A 2 -33.99 32.27 -20.09
N THR A 3 -34.56 32.50 -18.91
CA THR A 3 -34.48 31.56 -17.76
C THR A 3 -34.97 30.15 -18.12
N SER A 4 -35.99 30.06 -18.98
CA SER A 4 -36.51 28.80 -19.53
C SER A 4 -35.48 28.03 -20.38
N SER A 5 -34.66 28.74 -21.17
CA SER A 5 -33.61 28.14 -21.99
C SER A 5 -32.44 27.58 -21.19
N MET A 6 -32.14 28.17 -20.02
CA MET A 6 -31.09 27.68 -19.11
C MET A 6 -31.51 26.42 -18.36
N LEU A 7 -32.75 26.38 -17.85
CA LEU A 7 -33.29 25.20 -17.18
C LEU A 7 -33.34 23.99 -18.13
N ALA A 8 -33.82 24.17 -19.37
CA ALA A 8 -33.86 23.09 -20.36
C ALA A 8 -32.47 22.54 -20.71
N THR A 9 -31.43 23.37 -20.66
CA THR A 9 -30.05 22.93 -20.90
C THR A 9 -29.51 22.18 -19.69
N ALA A 10 -29.73 22.67 -18.48
CA ALA A 10 -29.34 21.99 -17.25
C ALA A 10 -30.07 20.64 -17.09
N GLN A 11 -31.35 20.55 -17.47
CA GLN A 11 -32.10 19.30 -17.49
C GLN A 11 -31.51 18.26 -18.45
N ARG A 12 -30.98 18.67 -19.61
CA ARG A 12 -30.27 17.76 -20.53
C ARG A 12 -28.98 17.24 -19.91
N VAL A 13 -28.17 18.13 -19.31
CA VAL A 13 -26.94 17.74 -18.59
C VAL A 13 -27.25 16.74 -17.47
N LEU A 14 -28.31 16.98 -16.70
CA LEU A 14 -28.74 16.04 -15.66
C LEU A 14 -29.17 14.70 -16.26
N ALA A 15 -29.94 14.72 -17.36
CA ALA A 15 -30.45 13.52 -18.03
C ALA A 15 -29.33 12.69 -18.69
N ASP A 16 -28.19 13.28 -19.03
CA ASP A 16 -27.04 12.56 -19.60
C ASP A 16 -26.32 11.67 -18.57
N GLN A 17 -26.48 11.94 -17.27
CA GLN A 17 -25.90 11.15 -16.20
C GLN A 17 -26.65 9.81 -16.02
N SER A 18 -25.91 8.70 -16.10
CA SER A 18 -26.47 7.33 -15.98
C SER A 18 -27.17 7.08 -14.65
N VAL A 19 -26.56 7.53 -13.54
CA VAL A 19 -27.11 7.38 -12.19
C VAL A 19 -28.41 8.16 -12.00
N THR A 20 -28.50 9.37 -12.57
CA THR A 20 -29.71 10.19 -12.52
C THR A 20 -30.86 9.50 -13.26
N ARG A 21 -30.61 8.92 -14.43
CA ARG A 21 -31.64 8.15 -15.14
C ARG A 21 -32.11 6.93 -14.36
N MET A 22 -31.17 6.23 -13.72
CA MET A 22 -31.49 5.07 -12.87
C MET A 22 -32.39 5.45 -11.70
N LEU A 23 -32.11 6.57 -11.04
CA LEU A 23 -32.87 7.03 -9.88
C LEU A 23 -34.17 7.76 -10.29
N GLY A 24 -34.21 8.36 -11.48
CA GLY A 24 -35.35 9.16 -11.95
C GLY A 24 -35.35 10.58 -11.40
N THR A 25 -34.17 11.13 -11.13
CA THR A 25 -34.01 12.48 -10.56
C THR A 25 -34.36 13.56 -11.59
N ARG A 26 -35.09 14.58 -11.15
CA ARG A 26 -35.57 15.69 -11.99
C ARG A 26 -35.03 17.02 -11.46
N LEU A 27 -34.53 17.87 -12.35
CA LEU A 27 -34.20 19.27 -12.03
C LEU A 27 -35.45 20.12 -12.22
N ILE A 28 -36.01 20.62 -11.11
CA ILE A 28 -37.28 21.35 -11.05
C ILE A 28 -37.06 22.84 -11.23
N SER A 29 -35.99 23.38 -10.63
CA SER A 29 -35.63 24.79 -10.79
C SER A 29 -34.11 24.94 -10.93
N PHE A 30 -33.72 25.95 -11.69
CA PHE A 30 -32.33 26.31 -11.93
C PHE A 30 -32.22 27.82 -12.08
N GLY A 31 -31.56 28.47 -11.13
CA GLY A 31 -31.33 29.91 -11.08
C GLY A 31 -29.84 30.24 -11.05
N GLN A 32 -29.49 31.53 -10.98
CA GLN A 32 -28.09 31.98 -11.05
C GLN A 32 -27.19 31.42 -9.93
N GLN A 33 -27.75 31.06 -8.77
CA GLN A 33 -27.03 30.60 -7.59
C GLN A 33 -27.80 29.52 -6.82
N SER A 34 -28.79 28.89 -7.46
CA SER A 34 -29.64 27.90 -6.80
C SER A 34 -30.12 26.83 -7.78
N ALA A 35 -30.38 25.66 -7.25
CA ALA A 35 -30.97 24.55 -7.98
C ALA A 35 -31.87 23.74 -7.06
N VAL A 36 -33.00 23.26 -7.59
CA VAL A 36 -33.90 22.34 -6.89
C VAL A 36 -34.02 21.06 -7.69
N VAL A 37 -33.70 19.93 -7.05
CA VAL A 37 -33.86 18.60 -7.64
C VAL A 37 -34.86 17.78 -6.83
N GLU A 38 -35.57 16.90 -7.52
CA GLU A 38 -36.55 16.00 -6.92
C GLU A 38 -36.33 14.55 -7.36
N LEU A 39 -36.73 13.64 -6.48
CA LEU A 39 -36.72 12.19 -6.69
C LEU A 39 -38.02 11.61 -6.11
N ASP A 40 -38.71 10.75 -6.85
CA ASP A 40 -39.87 10.05 -6.31
C ASP A 40 -39.42 8.93 -5.35
N ILE A 41 -40.05 8.88 -4.17
CA ILE A 41 -39.74 7.86 -3.16
C ILE A 41 -40.45 6.56 -3.55
N ARG A 42 -39.65 5.51 -3.77
CA ARG A 42 -40.12 4.18 -4.17
C ARG A 42 -39.39 3.08 -3.39
N PRO A 43 -39.98 1.88 -3.24
CA PRO A 43 -39.43 0.83 -2.38
C PRO A 43 -37.96 0.49 -2.65
N GLU A 44 -37.53 0.55 -3.91
CA GLU A 44 -36.18 0.18 -4.39
C GLU A 44 -35.06 1.09 -3.85
N ILE A 45 -35.40 2.29 -3.36
CA ILE A 45 -34.44 3.25 -2.82
C ILE A 45 -34.55 3.44 -1.31
N THR A 46 -35.41 2.65 -0.66
CA THR A 46 -35.60 2.68 0.80
C THR A 46 -34.64 1.74 1.51
N ASN A 47 -34.36 2.03 2.79
CA ASN A 47 -33.62 1.15 3.69
C ASN A 47 -34.56 0.14 4.36
N GLN A 48 -34.00 -0.73 5.21
CA GLN A 48 -34.74 -1.75 5.95
C GLN A 48 -35.81 -1.21 6.92
N ARG A 49 -35.89 0.11 7.12
CA ARG A 49 -36.88 0.81 7.95
C ARG A 49 -37.91 1.58 7.12
N GLY A 50 -37.91 1.44 5.79
CA GLY A 50 -38.88 2.09 4.89
C GLY A 50 -38.62 3.58 4.62
N ALA A 51 -37.52 4.15 5.11
CA ALA A 51 -37.09 5.51 4.77
C ALA A 51 -36.07 5.48 3.63
N VAL A 52 -35.93 6.55 2.85
CA VAL A 52 -34.93 6.64 1.77
C VAL A 52 -33.53 6.34 2.33
N HIS A 53 -32.76 5.52 1.61
CA HIS A 53 -31.40 5.17 2.00
C HIS A 53 -30.52 6.43 2.12
N GLY A 54 -29.72 6.53 3.19
CA GLY A 54 -28.93 7.73 3.49
C GLY A 54 -28.00 8.16 2.35
N GLY A 55 -27.41 7.19 1.62
CA GLY A 55 -26.60 7.46 0.44
C GLY A 55 -27.38 8.09 -0.73
N ILE A 56 -28.68 7.79 -0.88
CA ILE A 56 -29.54 8.41 -1.90
C ILE A 56 -29.93 9.84 -1.49
N VAL A 57 -30.17 10.08 -0.20
CA VAL A 57 -30.35 11.43 0.35
C VAL A 57 -29.10 12.30 0.12
N ALA A 58 -27.92 11.73 0.37
CA ALA A 58 -26.64 12.41 0.11
C ALA A 58 -26.41 12.69 -1.38
N TYR A 59 -26.71 11.73 -2.27
CA TYR A 59 -26.66 11.92 -3.72
C TYR A 59 -27.58 13.06 -4.18
N THR A 60 -28.79 13.13 -3.64
CA THR A 60 -29.78 14.16 -4.02
C THR A 60 -29.29 15.55 -3.58
N ALA A 61 -28.72 15.66 -2.38
CA ALA A 61 -28.08 16.89 -1.90
C ALA A 61 -26.86 17.27 -2.76
N ASP A 62 -25.97 16.33 -3.06
CA ASP A 62 -24.78 16.55 -3.87
C ASP A 62 -25.13 17.05 -5.28
N THR A 63 -26.16 16.45 -5.88
CA THR A 63 -26.67 16.87 -7.20
C THR A 63 -27.19 18.30 -7.13
N ALA A 64 -28.00 18.64 -6.12
CA ALA A 64 -28.51 20.01 -5.94
C ALA A 64 -27.37 21.03 -5.79
N LEU A 65 -26.35 20.71 -4.97
CA LEU A 65 -25.18 21.55 -4.73
C LEU A 65 -24.34 21.72 -6.00
N SER A 66 -24.11 20.64 -6.75
CA SER A 66 -23.36 20.66 -8.00
C SER A 66 -23.99 21.56 -9.04
N PHE A 67 -25.31 21.48 -9.22
CA PHE A 67 -26.03 22.37 -10.14
C PHE A 67 -26.03 23.82 -9.64
N ALA A 68 -26.25 24.07 -8.34
CA ALA A 68 -26.18 25.42 -7.78
C ALA A 68 -24.78 26.04 -7.96
N GLY A 69 -23.71 25.29 -7.67
CA GLY A 69 -22.34 25.72 -7.85
C GLY A 69 -21.96 25.90 -9.33
N GLY A 70 -22.45 25.02 -10.21
CA GLY A 70 -22.27 25.13 -11.66
C GLY A 70 -22.97 26.35 -12.26
N ALA A 71 -24.11 26.76 -11.70
CA ALA A 71 -24.76 28.02 -12.09
C ALA A 71 -23.87 29.24 -11.83
N ALA A 72 -23.06 29.21 -10.77
CA ALA A 72 -22.15 30.29 -10.41
C ALA A 72 -20.76 30.19 -11.07
N LEU A 73 -20.28 28.98 -11.36
CA LEU A 73 -18.90 28.73 -11.80
C LEU A 73 -18.77 28.29 -13.27
N GLY A 74 -19.86 27.95 -13.94
CA GLY A 74 -19.88 27.31 -15.26
C GLY A 74 -20.20 25.81 -15.20
N PRO A 75 -20.47 25.18 -16.35
CA PRO A 75 -21.02 23.82 -16.42
C PRO A 75 -20.02 22.72 -16.01
N ASP A 76 -18.71 22.96 -16.16
CA ASP A 76 -17.66 21.98 -15.88
C ASP A 76 -17.22 22.07 -14.41
N VAL A 77 -17.99 21.45 -13.52
CA VAL A 77 -17.75 21.45 -12.07
C VAL A 77 -17.72 20.06 -11.47
N VAL A 78 -17.02 19.94 -10.34
CA VAL A 78 -17.00 18.73 -9.50
C VAL A 78 -17.20 19.09 -8.03
N THR A 79 -17.85 18.22 -7.28
CA THR A 79 -17.89 18.32 -5.82
C THR A 79 -16.53 17.94 -5.25
N SER A 80 -15.87 18.91 -4.60
CA SER A 80 -14.59 18.70 -3.90
C SER A 80 -14.75 18.35 -2.41
N GLY A 81 -15.96 18.49 -1.86
CA GLY A 81 -16.27 18.09 -0.49
C GLY A 81 -17.75 18.25 -0.18
N LEU A 82 -18.27 17.38 0.68
CA LEU A 82 -19.67 17.34 1.12
C LEU A 82 -19.74 16.89 2.58
N THR A 83 -20.49 17.63 3.40
CA THR A 83 -20.91 17.23 4.74
C THR A 83 -22.44 17.23 4.76
N ILE A 84 -23.05 16.21 5.38
CA ILE A 84 -24.49 16.10 5.49
C ILE A 84 -24.87 15.63 6.89
N ASP A 85 -25.82 16.30 7.51
CA ASP A 85 -26.42 15.96 8.79
C ASP A 85 -27.86 15.48 8.55
N TYR A 86 -28.18 14.29 9.05
CA TYR A 86 -29.52 13.71 8.94
C TYR A 86 -30.35 14.08 10.16
N LEU A 87 -31.49 14.74 9.94
CA LEU A 87 -32.34 15.31 10.99
C LEU A 87 -33.57 14.45 11.27
N ALA A 88 -34.13 13.80 10.26
CA ALA A 88 -35.31 12.95 10.37
C ALA A 88 -35.33 11.86 9.29
N PRO A 89 -36.10 10.76 9.48
CA PRO A 89 -36.30 9.76 8.43
C PRO A 89 -36.94 10.36 7.19
N ALA A 90 -36.36 10.10 6.02
CA ALA A 90 -36.90 10.51 4.73
C ALA A 90 -38.05 9.59 4.29
N VAL A 91 -39.27 9.90 4.73
CA VAL A 91 -40.51 9.17 4.40
C VAL A 91 -41.50 10.13 3.76
N GLY A 92 -42.12 9.72 2.66
CA GLY A 92 -43.09 10.53 1.92
C GLY A 92 -43.20 10.05 0.47
N ARG A 93 -43.74 10.93 -0.39
CA ARG A 93 -43.91 10.71 -1.82
C ARG A 93 -42.70 11.15 -2.63
N THR A 94 -42.07 12.25 -2.24
CA THR A 94 -41.00 12.88 -3.02
C THR A 94 -39.89 13.36 -2.09
N LEU A 95 -38.63 13.14 -2.47
CA LEU A 95 -37.48 13.74 -1.84
C LEU A 95 -37.05 14.96 -2.67
N ARG A 96 -37.03 16.14 -2.05
CA ARG A 96 -36.67 17.42 -2.68
C ARG A 96 -35.41 17.97 -2.03
N ALA A 97 -34.38 18.26 -2.82
CA ALA A 97 -33.17 18.92 -2.35
C ALA A 97 -33.02 20.28 -3.02
N GLN A 98 -32.83 21.31 -2.21
CA GLN A 98 -32.62 22.68 -2.65
C GLN A 98 -31.21 23.12 -2.31
N GLY A 99 -30.39 23.34 -3.33
CA GLY A 99 -29.02 23.84 -3.20
C GLY A 99 -28.96 25.35 -3.45
N LEU A 100 -28.17 26.05 -2.63
CA LEU A 100 -27.87 27.47 -2.78
C LEU A 100 -26.37 27.73 -2.63
N VAL A 101 -25.84 28.63 -3.44
CA VAL A 101 -24.46 29.12 -3.31
C VAL A 101 -24.40 30.14 -2.17
N VAL A 102 -23.56 29.89 -1.17
CA VAL A 102 -23.30 30.79 -0.04
C VAL A 102 -22.22 31.80 -0.38
N SER A 103 -21.15 31.35 -1.03
CA SER A 103 -20.05 32.22 -1.46
C SER A 103 -19.29 31.66 -2.64
N VAL A 104 -18.71 32.54 -3.44
CA VAL A 104 -17.85 32.19 -4.56
C VAL A 104 -16.49 32.86 -4.34
N SER A 105 -15.42 32.08 -4.46
CA SER A 105 -14.05 32.57 -4.37
C SER A 105 -13.20 31.89 -5.42
N GLY A 106 -12.79 32.66 -6.43
CA GLY A 106 -12.03 32.16 -7.58
C GLY A 106 -12.78 31.04 -8.30
N ARG A 107 -12.21 29.83 -8.28
CA ARG A 107 -12.77 28.63 -8.96
C ARG A 107 -13.57 27.73 -8.03
N ARG A 108 -13.93 28.20 -6.83
CA ARG A 108 -14.65 27.41 -5.82
C ARG A 108 -15.90 28.14 -5.35
N ALA A 109 -16.98 27.39 -5.16
CA ALA A 109 -18.22 27.84 -4.57
C ALA A 109 -18.52 27.03 -3.31
N SER A 110 -18.75 27.71 -2.19
CA SER A 110 -19.30 27.09 -0.98
C SER A 110 -20.82 27.12 -1.09
N CYS A 111 -21.47 25.98 -0.94
CA CYS A 111 -22.89 25.81 -1.15
C CYS A 111 -23.53 25.13 0.06
N ARG A 112 -24.81 25.44 0.31
CA ARG A 112 -25.64 24.77 1.32
C ARG A 112 -26.86 24.16 0.66
N CYS A 113 -27.37 23.10 1.25
CA CYS A 113 -28.54 22.41 0.76
C CYS A 113 -29.44 21.96 1.91
N GLU A 114 -30.73 22.13 1.71
CA GLU A 114 -31.76 21.55 2.56
C GLU A 114 -32.48 20.45 1.78
N VAL A 115 -32.69 19.30 2.43
CA VAL A 115 -33.39 18.17 1.86
C VAL A 115 -34.67 17.93 2.63
N HIS A 116 -35.78 17.93 1.92
CA HIS A 116 -37.12 17.73 2.44
C HIS A 116 -37.73 16.44 1.89
N ALA A 117 -38.44 15.69 2.74
CA ALA A 117 -39.38 14.68 2.30
C ALA A 117 -40.78 15.30 2.24
N VAL A 118 -41.45 15.15 1.10
CA VAL A 118 -42.77 15.71 0.82
C VAL A 118 -43.79 14.57 0.85
N ALA A 119 -44.77 14.66 1.74
CA ALA A 119 -45.86 13.69 1.86
C ALA A 119 -46.92 13.87 0.76
N ASP A 120 -47.88 12.94 0.66
CA ASP A 120 -48.94 12.96 -0.35
C ASP A 120 -49.87 14.19 -0.22
N ASP A 121 -50.04 14.71 1.00
CA ASP A 121 -50.82 15.91 1.29
C ASP A 121 -50.04 17.22 1.06
N GLY A 122 -48.78 17.11 0.61
CA GLY A 122 -47.88 18.24 0.38
C GLY A 122 -47.12 18.70 1.62
N THR A 123 -47.28 18.06 2.78
CA THR A 123 -46.52 18.39 3.99
C THR A 123 -45.04 18.11 3.78
N GLU A 124 -44.18 19.10 4.08
CA GLU A 124 -42.73 18.98 3.94
C GLU A 124 -42.07 18.77 5.30
N THR A 125 -41.22 17.75 5.39
CA THR A 125 -40.37 17.49 6.57
C THR A 125 -38.92 17.69 6.19
N LEU A 126 -38.19 18.53 6.93
CA LEU A 126 -36.74 18.67 6.76
C LEU A 126 -36.04 17.41 7.28
N VAL A 127 -35.38 16.67 6.40
CA VAL A 127 -34.80 15.36 6.69
C VAL A 127 -33.28 15.37 6.71
N ALA A 128 -32.65 16.30 6.00
CA ALA A 128 -31.22 16.51 6.06
C ALA A 128 -30.82 17.94 5.68
N VAL A 129 -29.66 18.37 6.19
CA VAL A 129 -28.99 19.59 5.76
C VAL A 129 -27.58 19.24 5.32
N ALA A 130 -27.11 19.85 4.25
CA ALA A 130 -25.80 19.58 3.68
C ALA A 130 -25.03 20.85 3.36
N GLN A 131 -23.71 20.78 3.43
CA GLN A 131 -22.80 21.82 2.98
C GLN A 131 -21.76 21.21 2.05
N GLY A 132 -21.54 21.81 0.89
CA GLY A 132 -20.62 21.30 -0.12
C GLY A 132 -19.70 22.38 -0.68
N SER A 133 -18.52 21.96 -1.13
CA SER A 133 -17.59 22.79 -1.91
C SER A 133 -17.56 22.31 -3.35
N ILE A 134 -18.02 23.16 -4.27
CA ILE A 134 -18.03 22.89 -5.72
C ILE A 134 -16.84 23.60 -6.36
N ARG A 135 -16.12 22.92 -7.26
CA ARG A 135 -14.93 23.46 -7.92
C ARG A 135 -15.05 23.36 -9.44
N ALA A 136 -14.75 24.45 -10.14
CA ALA A 136 -14.64 24.45 -11.59
C ALA A 136 -13.42 23.66 -12.07
N VAL A 137 -13.58 22.84 -13.11
CA VAL A 137 -12.53 22.09 -13.80
C VAL A 137 -12.11 22.86 -15.07
N PRO A 138 -10.81 22.98 -15.41
CA PRO A 138 -10.41 23.64 -16.65
C PRO A 138 -10.82 22.77 -17.85
N GLN A 139 -11.37 23.37 -18.91
CA GLN A 139 -11.52 22.68 -20.20
C GLN A 139 -10.15 22.30 -20.73
N GLN A 140 -9.92 21.00 -20.96
CA GLN A 140 -8.61 20.47 -21.30
C GLN A 140 -8.22 20.75 -22.76
N THR A 141 -7.23 21.62 -22.95
CA THR A 141 -6.09 21.32 -23.82
C THR A 141 -4.82 21.60 -23.02
N VAL A 142 -4.35 20.62 -22.25
CA VAL A 142 -3.18 20.78 -21.37
C VAL A 142 -2.01 19.97 -21.92
N PRO A 143 -0.85 20.59 -22.21
CA PRO A 143 0.36 19.90 -22.67
C PRO A 143 0.94 18.92 -21.62
N PRO A 144 1.67 17.87 -22.06
CA PRO A 144 2.14 16.76 -21.21
C PRO A 144 2.92 17.18 -19.94
N ALA A 145 3.70 18.26 -20.02
CA ALA A 145 4.54 18.73 -18.90
C ALA A 145 3.74 19.25 -17.70
N GLN A 146 2.51 19.73 -17.90
CA GLN A 146 1.63 20.16 -16.81
C GLN A 146 0.85 19.01 -16.20
N GLN A 147 0.57 17.95 -16.96
CA GLN A 147 -0.04 16.71 -16.44
C GLN A 147 0.85 16.05 -15.40
N GLU A 148 2.17 16.08 -15.59
CA GLU A 148 3.13 15.53 -14.64
C GLU A 148 3.21 16.35 -13.33
N LYS A 149 3.10 17.68 -13.43
CA LYS A 149 3.08 18.58 -12.27
C LYS A 149 1.77 18.45 -11.48
N GLU A 150 0.64 18.31 -12.17
CA GLU A 150 -0.67 18.07 -11.55
C GLU A 150 -0.82 16.65 -10.99
N ALA A 151 -0.26 15.63 -11.64
CA ALA A 151 -0.18 14.28 -11.10
C ALA A 151 0.71 14.21 -9.85
N LYS A 152 1.81 14.99 -9.81
CA LYS A 152 2.67 15.13 -8.63
C LYS A 152 1.97 15.87 -7.49
N ALA A 153 1.20 16.92 -7.78
CA ALA A 153 0.38 17.62 -6.79
C ALA A 153 -0.79 16.76 -6.29
N THR A 154 -1.41 15.96 -7.17
CA THR A 154 -2.48 15.01 -6.85
C THR A 154 -1.93 13.85 -6.03
N ARG A 155 -0.73 13.34 -6.33
CA ARG A 155 -0.01 12.38 -5.47
C ARG A 155 0.34 12.97 -4.12
N ALA A 156 0.83 14.20 -4.07
CA ALA A 156 1.11 14.89 -2.80
C ALA A 156 -0.16 15.14 -1.97
N ALA A 157 -1.30 15.40 -2.63
CA ALA A 157 -2.60 15.53 -1.98
C ALA A 157 -3.17 14.17 -1.55
N ALA A 158 -2.98 13.11 -2.33
CA ALA A 158 -3.37 11.74 -1.98
C ALA A 158 -2.54 11.20 -0.80
N VAL A 159 -1.25 11.53 -0.75
CA VAL A 159 -0.36 11.27 0.40
C VAL A 159 -0.78 12.08 1.64
N ARG A 160 -1.27 13.31 1.46
CA ARG A 160 -1.87 14.12 2.56
C ARG A 160 -3.28 13.67 2.97
N LEU A 161 -3.97 12.90 2.13
CA LEU A 161 -5.31 12.35 2.37
C LEU A 161 -5.27 10.93 2.95
N GLY A 162 -4.09 10.47 3.42
CA GLY A 162 -4.07 9.52 4.53
C GLY A 162 -5.07 10.00 5.58
N ARG A 163 -6.01 9.13 5.97
CA ARG A 163 -7.19 9.46 6.78
C ARG A 163 -6.85 10.54 7.83
N ILE A 164 -7.65 11.60 7.86
CA ILE A 164 -7.57 12.76 8.78
C ILE A 164 -6.88 12.37 10.10
N GLY A 165 -5.63 12.81 10.29
CA GLY A 165 -4.92 12.73 11.57
C GLY A 165 -3.70 11.79 11.64
N THR A 166 -3.48 10.87 10.71
CA THR A 166 -2.25 10.04 10.73
C THR A 166 -1.08 10.81 10.09
N PRO A 167 0.00 11.12 10.83
CA PRO A 167 1.18 11.77 10.26
C PRO A 167 1.81 10.89 9.17
N THR A 168 2.50 11.48 8.19
CA THR A 168 3.25 10.67 7.24
C THR A 168 4.49 10.11 7.92
N ILE A 169 4.99 8.97 7.43
CA ILE A 169 6.21 8.36 7.97
C ILE A 169 7.40 9.32 7.97
N GLN A 170 7.52 10.21 6.98
CA GLN A 170 8.58 11.23 6.98
C GLN A 170 8.43 12.19 8.16
N GLN A 171 7.21 12.62 8.50
CA GLN A 171 6.96 13.49 9.64
C GLN A 171 7.35 12.78 10.95
N VAL A 172 6.89 11.54 11.14
CA VAL A 172 7.20 10.75 12.33
C VAL A 172 8.71 10.54 12.46
N LEU A 173 9.40 10.15 11.39
CA LEU A 173 10.86 9.96 11.41
C LEU A 173 11.62 11.26 11.73
N THR A 174 11.21 12.38 11.13
CA THR A 174 11.82 13.69 11.41
C THR A 174 11.60 14.11 12.87
N ASP A 175 10.40 13.90 13.41
CA ASP A 175 10.10 14.23 14.80
C ASP A 175 10.85 13.33 15.77
N ARG A 176 10.83 12.01 15.62
CA ARG A 176 11.62 11.07 16.44
C ARG A 176 13.10 11.40 16.42
N ARG A 177 13.66 11.73 15.25
CA ARG A 177 15.08 12.11 15.13
C ARG A 177 15.40 13.45 15.81
N ARG A 178 14.43 14.38 15.86
CA ARG A 178 14.58 15.68 16.51
C ARG A 178 14.42 15.59 18.03
N THR A 179 13.48 14.78 18.52
CA THR A 179 13.14 14.69 19.95
C THR A 179 13.90 13.58 20.68
N GLY A 180 14.31 12.53 19.97
CA GLY A 180 14.78 11.27 20.57
C GLY A 180 13.65 10.49 21.26
N ASP A 181 12.40 10.86 21.03
CA ASP A 181 11.22 10.29 21.68
C ASP A 181 10.37 9.52 20.66
N ASN A 182 10.15 8.24 20.96
CA ASN A 182 9.38 7.31 20.12
C ASN A 182 7.96 7.06 20.69
N ASP A 183 7.56 7.69 21.80
CA ASP A 183 6.20 7.58 22.39
C ASP A 183 5.19 8.53 21.73
N ASP A 184 5.13 8.48 20.41
CA ASP A 184 4.31 9.36 19.55
C ASP A 184 3.02 8.68 19.04
N GLY A 185 2.71 7.50 19.56
CA GLY A 185 1.59 6.67 19.13
C GLY A 185 1.78 6.01 17.75
N ALA A 186 2.95 6.17 17.11
CA ALA A 186 3.31 5.44 15.91
C ALA A 186 4.04 4.14 16.25
N THR A 187 3.93 3.17 15.33
CA THR A 187 4.73 1.95 15.35
C THR A 187 5.33 1.79 13.95
N ILE A 188 6.63 2.03 13.83
CA ILE A 188 7.38 2.02 12.58
C ILE A 188 7.99 0.64 12.36
N ALA A 189 7.59 -0.02 11.27
CA ALA A 189 8.22 -1.24 10.80
C ALA A 189 9.28 -0.94 9.73
N LEU A 190 10.47 -1.53 9.86
CA LEU A 190 11.42 -1.65 8.76
C LEU A 190 11.16 -2.98 8.03
N VAL A 191 10.55 -2.88 6.86
CA VAL A 191 10.16 -4.03 6.02
C VAL A 191 11.27 -4.31 5.01
N ILE A 192 11.86 -5.50 5.05
CA ILE A 192 13.00 -5.88 4.22
C ILE A 192 12.60 -6.99 3.23
N GLU A 193 12.54 -6.65 1.94
CA GLU A 193 12.20 -7.60 0.88
C GLU A 193 13.29 -8.68 0.69
N GLY A 194 12.87 -9.92 0.49
CA GLY A 194 13.75 -11.03 0.10
C GLY A 194 14.07 -11.10 -1.39
N GLY A 195 15.19 -11.73 -1.76
CA GLY A 195 15.61 -11.72 -3.17
C GLY A 195 16.63 -12.77 -3.62
N GLY A 196 17.04 -13.71 -2.76
CA GLY A 196 18.27 -14.48 -3.01
C GLY A 196 19.47 -13.52 -3.06
N MET A 197 20.32 -13.63 -4.08
CA MET A 197 21.47 -12.74 -4.28
C MET A 197 21.09 -11.27 -4.50
N ARG A 198 19.87 -11.00 -4.98
CA ARG A 198 19.33 -9.63 -5.05
C ARG A 198 19.08 -9.01 -3.66
N GLY A 199 19.12 -9.83 -2.61
CA GLY A 199 19.13 -9.38 -1.22
C GLY A 199 20.27 -8.42 -0.89
N ILE A 200 21.35 -8.38 -1.70
CA ILE A 200 22.40 -7.36 -1.61
C ILE A 200 21.83 -5.93 -1.66
N ILE A 201 20.80 -5.67 -2.48
CA ILE A 201 20.18 -4.34 -2.60
C ILE A 201 19.54 -3.94 -1.27
N SER A 202 18.71 -4.82 -0.70
CA SER A 202 18.08 -4.56 0.60
C SER A 202 19.09 -4.52 1.74
N ALA A 203 20.17 -5.31 1.69
CA ALA A 203 21.25 -5.29 2.68
C ALA A 203 22.01 -3.96 2.65
N SER A 204 22.31 -3.45 1.44
CA SER A 204 22.91 -2.13 1.25
C SER A 204 22.05 -0.99 1.78
N MET A 205 20.75 -1.04 1.53
CA MET A 205 19.81 -0.05 2.07
C MET A 205 19.75 -0.13 3.61
N ALA A 206 19.74 -1.35 4.16
CA ALA A 206 19.80 -1.57 5.61
C ALA A 206 21.12 -1.03 6.21
N ALA A 207 22.25 -1.20 5.52
CA ALA A 207 23.54 -0.64 5.94
C ALA A 207 23.52 0.90 5.97
N VAL A 208 22.78 1.56 5.08
CA VAL A 208 22.53 3.01 5.17
C VAL A 208 21.71 3.33 6.41
N ILE A 209 20.63 2.59 6.69
CA ILE A 209 19.81 2.82 7.88
C ILE A 209 20.64 2.69 9.17
N GLU A 210 21.49 1.66 9.25
CA GLU A 210 22.42 1.40 10.35
C GLU A 210 23.42 2.56 10.52
N ARG A 211 24.17 2.87 9.46
CA ARG A 211 25.23 3.90 9.51
C ARG A 211 24.71 5.30 9.83
N GLU A 212 23.52 5.63 9.35
CA GLU A 212 22.93 6.96 9.55
C GLU A 212 22.11 7.08 10.85
N GLY A 213 22.11 6.03 11.70
CA GLY A 213 21.42 6.03 13.00
C GLY A 213 19.89 6.06 12.90
N ILE A 214 19.33 5.66 11.76
CA ILE A 214 17.87 5.70 11.54
C ILE A 214 17.19 4.54 12.27
N LEU A 215 17.91 3.45 12.53
CA LEU A 215 17.39 2.29 13.23
C LEU A 215 16.80 2.64 14.61
N ASP A 216 17.32 3.67 15.29
CA ASP A 216 16.84 4.14 16.60
C ASP A 216 15.40 4.68 16.56
N THR A 217 14.90 5.01 15.37
CA THR A 217 13.52 5.49 15.15
C THR A 217 12.55 4.35 14.80
N VAL A 218 13.03 3.11 14.68
CA VAL A 218 12.25 1.94 14.22
C VAL A 218 11.86 1.06 15.40
N ASP A 219 10.62 0.58 15.41
CA ASP A 219 10.07 -0.23 16.51
C ASP A 219 10.10 -1.73 16.24
N MET A 220 10.11 -2.13 14.96
CA MET A 220 10.22 -3.53 14.55
C MET A 220 10.89 -3.70 13.19
N ILE A 221 11.55 -4.84 12.97
CA ILE A 221 12.13 -5.22 11.68
C ILE A 221 11.40 -6.46 11.18
N VAL A 222 10.84 -6.37 9.97
CA VAL A 222 10.07 -7.46 9.35
C VAL A 222 10.76 -7.89 8.07
N GLY A 223 11.28 -9.11 8.04
CA GLY A 223 12.06 -9.62 6.90
C GLY A 223 11.50 -10.93 6.34
N THR A 224 11.71 -11.13 5.04
CA THR A 224 11.38 -12.39 4.36
C THR A 224 12.60 -12.95 3.63
N SER A 225 12.88 -14.25 3.78
CA SER A 225 13.97 -14.93 3.05
C SER A 225 15.32 -14.22 3.28
N ALA A 226 16.04 -13.84 2.23
CA ALA A 226 17.25 -13.02 2.33
C ALA A 226 17.03 -11.73 3.15
N GLY A 227 15.83 -11.15 3.13
CA GLY A 227 15.47 -9.99 3.94
C GLY A 227 15.38 -10.31 5.45
N ALA A 228 15.03 -11.54 5.82
CA ALA A 228 15.08 -11.99 7.22
C ALA A 228 16.53 -12.13 7.72
N VAL A 229 17.43 -12.65 6.88
CA VAL A 229 18.87 -12.71 7.19
C VAL A 229 19.45 -11.30 7.33
N ASN A 230 19.12 -10.39 6.41
CA ASN A 230 19.53 -8.99 6.48
C ASN A 230 18.96 -8.29 7.73
N ALA A 231 17.73 -8.62 8.15
CA ALA A 231 17.13 -8.10 9.36
C ALA A 231 17.87 -8.56 10.63
N ALA A 232 18.25 -9.84 10.69
CA ALA A 232 19.04 -10.37 11.80
C ALA A 232 20.45 -9.76 11.85
N ALA A 233 21.09 -9.54 10.70
CA ALA A 233 22.37 -8.84 10.62
C ALA A 233 22.27 -7.38 11.09
N LEU A 234 21.22 -6.66 10.67
CA LEU A 234 20.96 -5.29 11.11
C LEU A 234 20.72 -5.21 12.63
N ALA A 235 20.00 -6.18 13.20
CA ALA A 235 19.72 -6.24 14.64
C ALA A 235 20.99 -6.39 15.50
N VAL A 236 22.10 -6.86 14.94
CA VAL A 236 23.39 -7.01 15.64
C VAL A 236 24.44 -5.99 15.19
N GLY A 237 24.06 -4.99 14.39
CA GLY A 237 24.99 -3.97 13.91
C GLY A 237 25.95 -4.46 12.82
N ALA A 238 25.53 -5.46 12.03
CA ALA A 238 26.34 -6.09 11.00
C ALA A 238 25.78 -5.92 9.57
N ALA A 239 24.88 -4.96 9.33
CA ALA A 239 24.24 -4.80 8.01
C ALA A 239 25.26 -4.50 6.90
N GLY A 240 26.29 -3.68 7.18
CA GLY A 240 27.36 -3.40 6.22
C GLY A 240 28.14 -4.67 5.80
N ALA A 241 28.61 -5.44 6.78
CA ALA A 241 29.34 -6.70 6.53
C ALA A 241 28.47 -7.74 5.82
N MET A 242 27.16 -7.77 6.14
CA MET A 242 26.19 -8.61 5.44
C MET A 242 26.06 -8.23 3.96
N ALA A 243 25.98 -6.94 3.64
CA ALA A 243 25.91 -6.46 2.26
C ALA A 243 27.16 -6.84 1.45
N GLU A 244 28.35 -6.74 2.04
CA GLU A 244 29.62 -7.15 1.42
C GLU A 244 29.67 -8.66 1.15
N SER A 245 29.18 -9.46 2.10
CA SER A 245 29.21 -10.94 2.03
C SER A 245 28.47 -11.51 0.82
N TYR A 246 27.48 -10.81 0.26
CA TYR A 246 26.82 -11.23 -0.99
C TYR A 246 27.80 -11.30 -2.16
N ALA A 247 28.65 -10.28 -2.35
CA ALA A 247 29.61 -10.27 -3.45
C ALA A 247 30.83 -11.14 -3.13
N GLU A 248 31.31 -11.11 -1.90
CA GLU A 248 32.60 -11.71 -1.54
C GLU A 248 32.50 -13.20 -1.17
N VAL A 249 31.38 -13.62 -0.57
CA VAL A 249 31.22 -14.97 0.00
C VAL A 249 30.19 -15.78 -0.78
N PHE A 250 28.95 -15.29 -0.88
CA PHE A 250 27.82 -16.08 -1.40
C PHE A 250 27.82 -16.23 -2.93
N ALA A 251 28.57 -15.40 -3.64
CA ALA A 251 28.78 -15.54 -5.08
C ALA A 251 29.60 -16.80 -5.45
N SER A 252 30.22 -17.47 -4.47
CA SER A 252 31.07 -18.62 -4.74
C SER A 252 30.29 -19.91 -5.10
N PRO A 253 30.89 -20.85 -5.85
CA PRO A 253 30.28 -22.15 -6.15
C PRO A 253 30.04 -23.05 -4.92
N GLU A 254 30.58 -22.70 -3.76
CA GLU A 254 30.31 -23.41 -2.51
C GLU A 254 28.84 -23.27 -2.10
N PHE A 255 28.29 -22.06 -2.25
CA PHE A 255 26.93 -21.72 -1.85
C PHE A 255 25.91 -21.85 -3.00
N ILE A 256 26.32 -21.49 -4.23
CA ILE A 256 25.44 -21.53 -5.41
C ILE A 256 26.10 -22.34 -6.55
N ASP A 257 25.62 -23.56 -6.77
CA ASP A 257 26.10 -24.41 -7.88
C ASP A 257 24.94 -25.08 -8.65
N MET A 258 24.64 -24.50 -9.82
CA MET A 258 23.62 -25.01 -10.75
C MET A 258 23.88 -26.44 -11.24
N ARG A 259 25.14 -26.92 -11.21
CA ARG A 259 25.48 -28.29 -11.63
C ARG A 259 24.94 -29.35 -10.66
N ARG A 260 24.57 -28.96 -9.44
CA ARG A 260 23.96 -29.84 -8.43
C ARG A 260 22.57 -30.30 -8.85
N LEU A 261 21.82 -29.47 -9.57
CA LEU A 261 20.48 -29.80 -10.07
C LEU A 261 20.49 -31.03 -10.99
N ALA A 262 21.48 -31.13 -11.88
CA ALA A 262 21.65 -32.28 -12.78
C ALA A 262 21.93 -33.60 -12.04
N ARG A 263 22.30 -33.54 -10.76
CA ARG A 263 22.54 -34.71 -9.88
C ARG A 263 21.45 -34.91 -8.85
N GLY A 264 20.31 -34.22 -8.97
CA GLY A 264 19.20 -34.29 -8.01
C GLY A 264 19.54 -33.72 -6.63
N ARG A 265 20.59 -32.90 -6.52
CA ARG A 265 21.01 -32.27 -5.25
C ARG A 265 20.54 -30.80 -5.19
N PRO A 266 20.30 -30.24 -3.99
CA PRO A 266 19.97 -28.83 -3.83
C PRO A 266 21.01 -27.91 -4.50
N VAL A 267 20.52 -26.92 -5.24
CA VAL A 267 21.33 -25.87 -5.90
C VAL A 267 21.91 -24.91 -4.86
N ILE A 268 21.11 -24.62 -3.84
CA ILE A 268 21.45 -23.79 -2.69
C ILE A 268 21.39 -24.67 -1.46
N ASP A 269 22.41 -24.61 -0.62
CA ASP A 269 22.36 -25.22 0.71
C ASP A 269 21.97 -24.15 1.73
N GLY A 270 20.66 -23.96 1.91
CA GLY A 270 20.11 -22.86 2.71
C GLY A 270 20.53 -22.90 4.17
N SER A 271 20.58 -24.11 4.76
CA SER A 271 21.08 -24.34 6.12
C SER A 271 22.53 -23.91 6.25
N ARG A 272 23.39 -24.30 5.31
CA ARG A 272 24.80 -23.91 5.34
C ARG A 272 25.00 -22.42 5.13
N ILE A 273 24.19 -21.74 4.31
CA ILE A 273 24.32 -20.30 4.12
C ILE A 273 24.07 -19.58 5.44
N VAL A 274 22.96 -19.86 6.11
CA VAL A 274 22.60 -19.14 7.34
C VAL A 274 23.53 -19.52 8.50
N GLU A 275 23.91 -20.79 8.64
CA GLU A 275 24.96 -21.19 9.60
C GLU A 275 26.29 -20.48 9.34
N HIS A 276 26.68 -20.33 8.07
CA HIS A 276 27.90 -19.62 7.70
C HIS A 276 27.79 -18.11 7.96
N VAL A 277 26.65 -17.49 7.63
CA VAL A 277 26.38 -16.09 7.96
C VAL A 277 26.48 -15.88 9.47
N ASP A 278 25.91 -16.79 10.27
CA ASP A 278 25.99 -16.70 11.71
C ASP A 278 27.41 -16.88 12.24
N HIS A 279 28.18 -17.82 11.70
CA HIS A 279 29.59 -17.96 12.07
C HIS A 279 30.40 -16.69 11.73
N LEU A 280 30.09 -16.02 10.62
CA LEU A 280 30.80 -14.80 10.19
C LEU A 280 30.36 -13.55 10.97
N LEU A 281 29.06 -13.38 11.20
CA LEU A 281 28.45 -12.12 11.64
C LEU A 281 27.74 -12.22 12.99
N ASN A 282 27.66 -13.41 13.59
CA ASN A 282 27.01 -13.68 14.86
C ASN A 282 25.54 -13.21 14.92
N ILE A 283 24.80 -13.36 13.82
CA ILE A 283 23.41 -12.89 13.70
C ILE A 283 22.45 -13.55 14.69
N GLY A 284 22.77 -14.76 15.13
CA GLY A 284 22.05 -15.55 16.11
C GLY A 284 22.12 -14.97 17.52
N SER A 285 23.11 -14.10 17.80
CA SER A 285 23.13 -13.31 19.03
C SER A 285 21.97 -12.32 19.14
N ALA A 286 21.27 -12.00 18.04
CA ALA A 286 20.05 -11.19 18.06
C ALA A 286 18.95 -11.78 18.95
N ALA A 287 18.94 -13.09 19.20
CA ALA A 287 18.00 -13.72 20.14
C ALA A 287 18.21 -13.27 21.59
N GLY A 288 19.41 -12.78 21.93
CA GLY A 288 19.76 -12.26 23.25
C GLY A 288 19.77 -10.73 23.36
N THR A 289 19.34 -10.01 22.32
CA THR A 289 19.28 -8.54 22.34
C THR A 289 17.84 -8.04 22.47
N ASP A 290 17.66 -6.73 22.71
CA ASP A 290 16.35 -6.09 22.71
C ASP A 290 15.59 -6.23 21.37
N TRP A 291 16.30 -6.58 20.30
CA TRP A 291 15.69 -6.87 19.00
C TRP A 291 14.98 -8.22 18.95
N ALA A 292 15.24 -9.17 19.85
CA ALA A 292 14.60 -10.49 19.82
C ALA A 292 13.06 -10.40 19.80
N GLY A 293 12.49 -9.47 20.57
CA GLY A 293 11.04 -9.21 20.61
C GLY A 293 10.51 -8.30 19.49
N ARG A 294 11.41 -7.68 18.71
CA ARG A 294 11.09 -6.70 17.65
C ARG A 294 11.39 -7.24 16.24
N LEU A 295 12.08 -8.37 16.15
CA LEU A 295 12.41 -9.04 14.91
C LEU A 295 11.30 -10.01 14.51
N VAL A 296 10.82 -9.86 13.28
CA VAL A 296 9.75 -10.67 12.70
C VAL A 296 10.25 -11.27 11.40
N MET A 297 10.22 -12.61 11.30
CA MET A 297 10.60 -13.31 10.08
C MET A 297 9.37 -13.92 9.43
N VAL A 298 9.19 -13.74 8.13
CA VAL A 298 8.02 -14.29 7.42
C VAL A 298 8.38 -15.61 6.75
N ALA A 299 7.62 -16.66 7.05
CA ALA A 299 7.71 -17.96 6.39
C ALA A 299 6.33 -18.37 5.85
N THR A 300 6.31 -19.29 4.88
CA THR A 300 5.07 -19.86 4.37
C THR A 300 4.82 -21.20 5.05
N ASP A 301 3.70 -21.33 5.75
CA ASP A 301 3.29 -22.62 6.30
C ASP A 301 2.74 -23.53 5.19
N VAL A 302 3.26 -24.76 5.14
CA VAL A 302 2.93 -25.71 4.08
C VAL A 302 1.49 -26.21 4.17
N GLU A 303 0.95 -26.39 5.37
CA GLU A 303 -0.38 -27.00 5.56
C GLU A 303 -1.53 -26.03 5.23
N THR A 304 -1.33 -24.75 5.55
CA THR A 304 -2.32 -23.69 5.37
C THR A 304 -2.13 -22.91 4.08
N GLY A 305 -0.91 -22.91 3.52
CA GLY A 305 -0.57 -22.11 2.34
C GLY A 305 -0.49 -20.60 2.62
N ARG A 306 -0.36 -20.19 3.89
CA ARG A 306 -0.37 -18.79 4.32
C ARG A 306 1.00 -18.32 4.78
N ALA A 307 1.24 -17.02 4.65
CA ALA A 307 2.38 -16.36 5.30
C ALA A 307 2.11 -16.28 6.81
N GLU A 308 3.13 -16.59 7.60
CA GLU A 308 3.10 -16.57 9.06
C GLU A 308 4.32 -15.82 9.58
N ALA A 309 4.12 -15.07 10.66
CA ALA A 309 5.18 -14.41 11.39
C ALA A 309 5.85 -15.41 12.35
N LEU A 310 7.15 -15.62 12.19
CA LEU A 310 8.01 -16.28 13.16
C LEU A 310 8.61 -15.20 14.08
N THR A 311 8.29 -15.30 15.36
CA THR A 311 8.66 -14.37 16.44
C THR A 311 9.02 -15.15 17.70
N ASP A 312 9.36 -14.41 18.76
CA ASP A 312 9.57 -14.94 20.12
C ASP A 312 10.67 -16.00 20.11
N PHE A 313 11.85 -15.61 19.63
CA PHE A 313 13.01 -16.50 19.53
C PHE A 313 13.52 -16.81 20.94
N ALA A 314 13.44 -18.08 21.35
CA ALA A 314 13.83 -18.51 22.69
C ALA A 314 15.35 -18.45 22.90
N ASP A 315 16.12 -18.76 21.86
CA ASP A 315 17.57 -18.79 21.86
C ASP A 315 18.13 -18.63 20.43
N ARG A 316 19.47 -18.69 20.33
CA ARG A 316 20.18 -18.63 19.06
C ARG A 316 19.68 -19.68 18.06
N ASP A 317 19.50 -20.92 18.49
CA ASP A 317 19.18 -22.02 17.59
C ASP A 317 17.75 -21.87 17.05
N ASP A 318 16.82 -21.38 17.86
CA ASP A 318 15.46 -21.05 17.43
C ASP A 318 15.42 -19.92 16.40
N LEU A 319 16.26 -18.90 16.58
CA LEU A 319 16.43 -17.82 15.59
C LEU A 319 17.01 -18.35 14.27
N ILE A 320 18.09 -19.12 14.32
CA ILE A 320 18.75 -19.68 13.13
C ILE A 320 17.80 -20.63 12.37
N ASN A 321 17.08 -21.50 13.07
CA ASN A 321 16.09 -22.36 12.42
C ASN A 321 14.91 -21.58 11.83
N SER A 322 14.51 -20.47 12.44
CA SER A 322 13.49 -19.57 11.87
C SER A 322 13.97 -18.87 10.60
N LEU A 323 15.25 -18.49 10.53
CA LEU A 323 15.88 -17.99 9.29
C LEU A 323 15.90 -19.07 8.19
N HIS A 324 16.26 -20.31 8.53
CA HIS A 324 16.20 -21.44 7.61
C HIS A 324 14.78 -21.62 7.05
N ALA A 325 13.76 -21.60 7.91
CA ALA A 325 12.36 -21.73 7.52
C ALA A 325 11.91 -20.59 6.58
N SER A 326 12.35 -19.36 6.83
CA SER A 326 11.99 -18.17 6.02
C SER A 326 12.64 -18.14 4.63
N GLY A 327 13.79 -18.81 4.43
CA GLY A 327 14.60 -18.73 3.21
C GLY A 327 14.59 -19.94 2.28
N LEU A 328 13.86 -21.01 2.60
CA LEU A 328 13.93 -22.26 1.85
C LEU A 328 13.19 -22.18 0.50
N LEU A 329 13.94 -21.95 -0.59
CA LEU A 329 13.38 -21.92 -1.94
C LEU A 329 12.91 -23.32 -2.41
N PRO A 330 11.65 -23.47 -2.87
CA PRO A 330 11.14 -24.74 -3.39
C PRO A 330 12.02 -25.30 -4.52
N LEU A 331 12.25 -26.62 -4.50
CA LEU A 331 13.08 -27.39 -5.46
C LEU A 331 14.57 -27.04 -5.53
N LEU A 332 14.97 -25.82 -5.13
CA LEU A 332 16.34 -25.35 -5.19
C LEU A 332 17.10 -25.58 -3.89
N ALA A 333 16.41 -25.64 -2.75
CA ALA A 333 17.02 -25.73 -1.42
C ALA A 333 16.68 -27.01 -0.62
N GLY A 334 15.79 -27.87 -1.11
CA GLY A 334 15.46 -29.16 -0.47
C GLY A 334 13.96 -29.35 -0.16
N GLU A 335 13.68 -30.30 0.73
CA GLU A 335 12.33 -30.56 1.29
C GLU A 335 11.94 -29.47 2.31
N PRO A 336 10.64 -29.22 2.55
CA PRO A 336 10.19 -28.22 3.53
C PRO A 336 10.84 -28.37 4.90
N VAL A 337 11.23 -27.26 5.52
CA VAL A 337 11.87 -27.26 6.85
C VAL A 337 10.86 -27.67 7.91
N GLN A 338 11.18 -28.69 8.70
CA GLN A 338 10.34 -29.13 9.81
C GLN A 338 10.79 -28.40 11.10
N TRP A 339 9.99 -27.45 11.57
CA TRP A 339 10.34 -26.58 12.70
C TRP A 339 9.09 -26.20 13.50
N ARG A 340 9.20 -26.11 14.84
CA ARG A 340 8.07 -25.80 15.76
C ARG A 340 6.81 -26.65 15.46
N GLY A 341 7.00 -27.93 15.13
CA GLY A 341 5.91 -28.88 14.83
C GLY A 341 5.17 -28.65 13.50
N ARG A 342 5.63 -27.72 12.66
CA ARG A 342 5.04 -27.38 11.35
C ARG A 342 6.07 -27.57 10.24
N ARG A 343 5.61 -27.52 8.99
CA ARG A 343 6.47 -27.57 7.79
C ARG A 343 6.48 -26.20 7.11
N TRP A 344 7.66 -25.72 6.76
CA TRP A 344 7.88 -24.35 6.31
C TRP A 344 8.57 -24.28 4.96
N LEU A 345 8.22 -23.25 4.20
CA LEU A 345 8.86 -22.83 2.96
C LEU A 345 9.14 -21.33 2.99
N ASP A 346 9.94 -20.86 2.03
CA ASP A 346 10.26 -19.43 1.86
C ASP A 346 9.01 -18.54 1.92
N GLY A 347 9.04 -17.50 2.76
CA GLY A 347 7.90 -16.58 2.92
C GLY A 347 7.56 -15.82 1.64
N GLY A 348 8.52 -15.66 0.73
CA GLY A 348 8.36 -14.96 -0.54
C GLY A 348 7.52 -15.69 -1.58
N ILE A 349 7.06 -16.92 -1.29
CA ILE A 349 5.99 -17.61 -2.03
C ILE A 349 4.68 -16.83 -1.90
N VAL A 350 4.34 -16.43 -0.67
CA VAL A 350 3.11 -15.71 -0.36
C VAL A 350 3.35 -14.22 -0.33
N GLU A 351 4.34 -13.78 0.45
CA GLU A 351 4.57 -12.38 0.83
C GLU A 351 6.07 -12.02 0.74
N ALA A 352 6.54 -11.64 -0.47
CA ALA A 352 7.95 -11.29 -0.68
C ALA A 352 8.36 -9.94 -0.06
N VAL A 353 7.39 -9.01 0.04
CA VAL A 353 7.55 -7.70 0.69
C VAL A 353 6.57 -7.71 1.89
N PRO A 354 7.05 -7.94 3.13
CA PRO A 354 6.19 -8.33 4.25
C PRO A 354 5.39 -7.19 4.92
N VAL A 355 4.67 -6.40 4.12
CA VAL A 355 3.87 -5.24 4.57
C VAL A 355 2.56 -5.66 5.23
N VAL A 356 1.92 -6.73 4.73
CA VAL A 356 0.69 -7.28 5.31
C VAL A 356 1.01 -7.86 6.69
N THR A 357 2.12 -8.60 6.80
CA THR A 357 2.60 -9.10 8.08
C THR A 357 2.95 -7.96 9.03
N ALA A 358 3.64 -6.91 8.57
CA ALA A 358 3.93 -5.73 9.40
C ALA A 358 2.65 -5.08 9.96
N ALA A 359 1.63 -4.88 9.11
CA ALA A 359 0.34 -4.34 9.53
C ALA A 359 -0.38 -5.25 10.53
N ALA A 360 -0.40 -6.56 10.29
CA ALA A 360 -0.99 -7.54 11.21
C ALA A 360 -0.28 -7.57 12.57
N ARG A 361 0.99 -7.18 12.63
CA ARG A 361 1.78 -7.04 13.87
C ARG A 361 1.59 -5.69 14.58
N GLY A 362 0.72 -4.84 14.06
CA GLY A 362 0.35 -3.57 14.70
C GLY A 362 1.18 -2.36 14.24
N ALA A 363 1.98 -2.50 13.18
CA ALA A 363 2.63 -1.33 12.59
C ALA A 363 1.58 -0.31 12.12
N THR A 364 1.92 0.97 12.18
CA THR A 364 1.15 2.07 11.60
C THR A 364 1.89 2.75 10.45
N HIS A 365 3.21 2.57 10.40
CA HIS A 365 4.09 3.11 9.37
C HIS A 365 5.09 2.04 8.93
N ALA A 366 5.57 2.11 7.69
CA ALA A 366 6.63 1.22 7.22
C ALA A 366 7.66 1.88 6.31
N ILE A 367 8.94 1.70 6.62
CA ILE A 367 10.04 1.89 5.67
C ILE A 367 10.20 0.57 4.92
N VAL A 368 10.04 0.57 3.60
CA VAL A 368 10.07 -0.64 2.79
C VAL A 368 11.32 -0.65 1.91
N LEU A 369 12.22 -1.60 2.17
CA LEU A 369 13.42 -1.85 1.38
C LEU A 369 13.08 -2.82 0.24
N ALA A 370 12.74 -2.29 -0.93
CA ALA A 370 12.41 -3.10 -2.09
C ALA A 370 13.64 -3.37 -2.97
N THR A 371 13.76 -4.60 -3.46
CA THR A 371 14.91 -5.03 -4.25
C THR A 371 14.75 -4.80 -5.75
N ARG A 372 13.61 -4.25 -6.18
CA ARG A 372 13.32 -4.00 -7.60
C ARG A 372 12.87 -2.56 -7.84
N PRO A 373 13.17 -2.02 -9.02
CA PRO A 373 12.75 -0.67 -9.33
C PRO A 373 11.23 -0.57 -9.57
N PRO A 374 10.67 0.63 -9.38
CA PRO A 374 9.35 1.02 -9.82
C PRO A 374 8.83 0.37 -11.11
N GLY A 375 7.61 -0.17 -11.08
CA GLY A 375 6.93 -0.69 -12.27
C GLY A 375 7.43 -2.04 -12.77
N THR A 376 8.39 -2.66 -12.07
CA THR A 376 8.87 -4.01 -12.38
C THR A 376 8.27 -5.05 -11.45
N GLN A 377 8.31 -6.31 -11.88
CA GLN A 377 7.81 -7.45 -11.11
C GLN A 377 8.64 -8.71 -11.40
N PRO A 378 8.55 -9.75 -10.55
CA PRO A 378 9.02 -11.07 -10.91
C PRO A 378 8.36 -11.57 -12.20
N GLY A 379 9.15 -12.19 -13.08
CA GLY A 379 8.62 -12.92 -14.22
C GLY A 379 7.92 -14.22 -13.77
N TYR A 380 7.14 -14.82 -14.68
CA TYR A 380 6.58 -16.16 -14.53
C TYR A 380 6.90 -16.95 -15.80
N GLY A 381 7.81 -17.91 -15.70
CA GLY A 381 8.34 -18.67 -16.83
C GLY A 381 8.23 -20.19 -16.68
N ALA A 382 8.94 -20.93 -17.53
CA ALA A 382 8.88 -22.39 -17.54
C ALA A 382 9.33 -23.04 -16.22
N ALA A 383 10.34 -22.48 -15.56
CA ALA A 383 10.79 -22.94 -14.24
C ALA A 383 9.70 -22.77 -13.17
N ASP A 384 8.93 -21.68 -13.24
CA ASP A 384 7.83 -21.41 -12.31
C ASP A 384 6.70 -22.43 -12.44
N VAL A 385 6.42 -22.92 -13.66
CA VAL A 385 5.43 -24.00 -13.88
C VAL A 385 5.86 -25.30 -13.19
N VAL A 386 7.16 -25.60 -13.19
CA VAL A 386 7.71 -26.79 -12.49
C VAL A 386 7.59 -26.62 -10.97
N ILE A 387 7.95 -25.44 -10.45
CA ILE A 387 7.79 -25.10 -9.03
C ILE A 387 6.32 -25.18 -8.61
N GLU A 388 5.41 -24.61 -9.41
CA GLU A 388 3.97 -24.64 -9.15
C GLU A 388 3.43 -26.07 -9.06
N ARG A 389 3.88 -26.97 -9.96
CA ARG A 389 3.49 -28.39 -9.93
C ARG A 389 4.01 -29.11 -8.69
N TYR A 390 5.23 -28.80 -8.26
CA TYR A 390 5.79 -29.32 -7.02
C TYR A 390 4.99 -28.84 -5.80
N LEU A 391 4.74 -27.53 -5.71
CA LEU A 391 3.95 -26.94 -4.62
C LEU A 391 2.54 -27.53 -4.56
N ARG A 392 1.91 -27.77 -5.71
CA ARG A 392 0.57 -28.39 -5.79
C ARG A 392 0.53 -29.79 -5.16
N ARG A 393 1.63 -30.56 -5.23
CA ARG A 393 1.72 -31.88 -4.60
C ARG A 393 1.83 -31.79 -3.08
N LEU A 394 2.41 -30.71 -2.56
CA LEU A 394 2.49 -30.45 -1.12
C LEU A 394 1.16 -29.93 -0.59
N ASN A 395 0.63 -28.88 -1.23
CA ASN A 395 -0.65 -28.26 -0.92
C ASN A 395 -1.13 -27.43 -2.13
N PRO A 396 -2.35 -27.66 -2.67
CA PRO A 396 -2.92 -26.85 -3.74
C PRO A 396 -2.95 -25.34 -3.49
N GLU A 397 -3.13 -24.91 -2.23
CA GLU A 397 -3.14 -23.48 -1.85
C GLU A 397 -1.78 -22.83 -2.09
N LEU A 398 -0.67 -23.55 -1.87
CA LEU A 398 0.68 -23.05 -2.16
C LEU A 398 0.87 -22.80 -3.66
N ALA A 399 0.32 -23.67 -4.51
CA ALA A 399 0.37 -23.48 -5.96
C ALA A 399 -0.43 -22.25 -6.42
N ALA A 400 -1.62 -22.06 -5.85
CA ALA A 400 -2.44 -20.87 -6.11
C ALA A 400 -1.73 -19.58 -5.64
N ALA A 401 -1.17 -19.61 -4.43
CA ALA A 401 -0.38 -18.52 -3.89
C ALA A 401 0.83 -18.21 -4.79
N TYR A 402 1.60 -19.22 -5.19
CA TYR A 402 2.78 -19.03 -6.04
C TYR A 402 2.42 -18.46 -7.42
N ARG A 403 1.33 -18.94 -8.05
CA ARG A 403 0.87 -18.44 -9.34
C ARG A 403 0.46 -16.96 -9.28
N GLY A 404 -0.21 -16.53 -8.21
CA GLY A 404 -0.63 -15.14 -8.02
C GLY A 404 0.50 -14.18 -7.62
N ARG A 405 1.70 -14.68 -7.32
CA ARG A 405 2.81 -13.92 -6.76
C ARG A 405 3.23 -12.69 -7.58
N PRO A 406 3.39 -12.74 -8.92
CA PRO A 406 3.78 -11.55 -9.69
C PRO A 406 2.76 -10.40 -9.57
N HIS A 407 1.47 -10.72 -9.60
CA HIS A 407 0.40 -9.73 -9.48
C HIS A 407 0.36 -9.11 -8.08
N ARG A 408 0.38 -9.95 -7.03
CA ARG A 408 0.43 -9.47 -5.63
C ARG A 408 1.66 -8.59 -5.36
N TYR A 409 2.82 -8.98 -5.90
CA TYR A 409 4.05 -8.19 -5.78
C TYR A 409 3.89 -6.81 -6.41
N ARG A 410 3.38 -6.74 -7.65
CA ARG A 410 3.17 -5.48 -8.36
C ARG A 410 2.19 -4.57 -7.61
N GLU A 411 1.08 -5.12 -7.15
CA GLU A 411 0.06 -4.38 -6.40
C GLU A 411 0.63 -3.83 -5.08
N THR A 412 1.29 -4.69 -4.29
CA THR A 412 1.90 -4.29 -3.01
C THR A 412 2.93 -3.19 -3.22
N LEU A 413 3.84 -3.35 -4.19
CA LEU A 413 4.89 -2.35 -4.44
C LEU A 413 4.31 -1.04 -4.99
N GLN A 414 3.22 -1.09 -5.77
CA GLN A 414 2.53 0.10 -6.24
C GLN A 414 1.90 0.88 -5.07
N GLN A 415 1.17 0.19 -4.18
CA GLN A 415 0.60 0.78 -2.97
C GLN A 415 1.67 1.40 -2.06
N VAL A 416 2.73 0.65 -1.78
CA VAL A 416 3.89 1.12 -0.99
C VAL A 416 4.49 2.40 -1.57
N ARG A 417 4.60 2.49 -2.90
CA ARG A 417 5.11 3.68 -3.59
C ARG A 417 4.15 4.86 -3.58
N ASP A 418 2.85 4.60 -3.61
CA ASP A 418 1.84 5.65 -3.52
C ASP A 418 1.71 6.18 -2.07
N GLY A 419 2.49 5.64 -1.13
CA GLY A 419 2.63 6.12 0.25
C GLY A 419 1.66 5.46 1.23
N TRP A 420 0.90 4.46 0.79
CA TRP A 420 -0.06 3.75 1.64
C TRP A 420 -0.27 2.31 1.21
N SER A 421 -0.09 1.36 2.12
CA SER A 421 -0.40 -0.06 1.87
C SER A 421 -0.87 -0.75 3.14
N ASN A 422 -1.95 -1.54 3.04
CA ASN A 422 -2.49 -2.34 4.16
C ASN A 422 -2.74 -1.55 5.47
N GLY A 423 -3.11 -0.27 5.35
CA GLY A 423 -3.36 0.58 6.52
C GLY A 423 -2.12 1.29 7.07
N LEU A 424 -0.96 1.11 6.45
CA LEU A 424 0.30 1.73 6.83
C LEU A 424 0.60 2.95 5.97
N SER A 425 1.09 4.03 6.59
CA SER A 425 1.82 5.07 5.85
C SER A 425 3.21 4.54 5.47
N THR A 426 3.55 4.53 4.18
CA THR A 426 4.77 3.87 3.69
C THR A 426 5.79 4.81 3.06
N LEU A 427 7.07 4.51 3.27
CA LEU A 427 8.21 5.10 2.55
C LEU A 427 8.95 3.98 1.83
N ALA A 428 9.03 4.05 0.50
CA ALA A 428 9.73 3.06 -0.30
C ALA A 428 11.19 3.49 -0.52
N LEU A 429 12.14 2.64 -0.17
CA LEU A 429 13.51 2.68 -0.65
C LEU A 429 13.63 1.65 -1.77
N THR A 430 13.88 2.12 -2.98
CA THR A 430 13.92 1.27 -4.18
C THR A 430 15.12 1.65 -5.05
N PRO A 431 15.77 0.70 -5.75
CA PRO A 431 16.73 1.06 -6.78
C PRO A 431 16.05 1.84 -7.92
N ARG A 432 16.82 2.64 -8.65
CA ARG A 432 16.35 3.37 -9.84
C ARG A 432 16.18 2.39 -11.01
N LEU A 433 15.40 2.79 -12.01
CA LEU A 433 15.09 1.93 -13.17
C LEU A 433 16.33 1.47 -13.96
N HIS A 434 17.40 2.26 -13.93
CA HIS A 434 18.64 2.00 -14.66
C HIS A 434 19.77 1.48 -13.76
N ASP A 435 19.52 1.27 -12.47
CA ASP A 435 20.52 0.71 -11.58
C ASP A 435 20.78 -0.77 -11.91
N PRO A 436 21.99 -1.30 -11.63
CA PRO A 436 22.28 -2.72 -11.77
C PRO A 436 21.31 -3.57 -10.95
N LEU A 437 20.67 -4.54 -11.61
CA LEU A 437 19.65 -5.41 -10.99
C LEU A 437 20.07 -6.89 -11.08
N PRO A 438 20.74 -7.43 -10.05
CA PRO A 438 21.19 -8.81 -10.06
C PRO A 438 20.04 -9.81 -10.01
N GLY A 439 20.27 -10.96 -10.64
CA GLY A 439 19.37 -12.11 -10.57
C GLY A 439 19.30 -12.73 -9.16
N ARG A 440 18.35 -13.65 -8.94
CA ARG A 440 18.23 -14.36 -7.65
C ARG A 440 19.42 -15.28 -7.34
N LEU A 441 20.11 -15.74 -8.38
CA LEU A 441 21.24 -16.68 -8.33
C LEU A 441 22.50 -16.07 -8.97
N ASP A 442 22.56 -14.74 -9.05
CA ASP A 442 23.69 -14.04 -9.67
C ASP A 442 24.97 -14.28 -8.88
N ARG A 443 26.09 -14.45 -9.59
CA ARG A 443 27.41 -14.71 -9.02
C ARG A 443 28.47 -13.78 -9.59
N ASP A 444 28.10 -12.85 -10.47
CA ASP A 444 29.05 -11.87 -10.96
C ASP A 444 29.34 -10.83 -9.87
N GLN A 445 30.51 -10.93 -9.26
CA GLN A 445 30.93 -10.04 -8.18
C GLN A 445 30.95 -8.57 -8.62
N VAL A 446 31.26 -8.29 -9.89
CA VAL A 446 31.29 -6.92 -10.41
C VAL A 446 29.88 -6.34 -10.44
N SER A 447 28.92 -7.05 -11.04
CA SER A 447 27.50 -6.69 -11.03
C SER A 447 26.95 -6.54 -9.60
N LEU A 448 27.28 -7.45 -8.69
CA LEU A 448 26.84 -7.39 -7.30
C LEU A 448 27.39 -6.16 -6.57
N ARG A 449 28.69 -5.86 -6.68
CA ARG A 449 29.29 -4.64 -6.10
C ARG A 449 28.67 -3.37 -6.68
N ALA A 450 28.42 -3.32 -7.99
CA ALA A 450 27.77 -2.19 -8.63
C ALA A 450 26.32 -1.99 -8.13
N ALA A 451 25.57 -3.07 -7.95
CA ALA A 451 24.22 -3.04 -7.38
C ALA A 451 24.23 -2.54 -5.92
N ARG A 452 25.24 -2.95 -5.14
CA ARG A 452 25.46 -2.49 -3.75
C ARG A 452 25.63 -0.97 -3.70
N GLU A 453 26.55 -0.43 -4.48
CA GLU A 453 26.85 1.01 -4.53
C GLU A 453 25.63 1.83 -5.00
N ALA A 454 24.92 1.36 -6.03
CA ALA A 454 23.71 2.00 -6.52
C ALA A 454 22.58 2.00 -5.48
N ALA A 455 22.41 0.90 -4.75
CA ALA A 455 21.42 0.79 -3.68
C ALA A 455 21.73 1.71 -2.49
N GLU A 456 23.00 1.83 -2.08
CA GLU A 456 23.41 2.79 -1.04
C GLU A 456 23.14 4.24 -1.47
N SER A 457 23.44 4.59 -2.73
CA SER A 457 23.15 5.91 -3.30
C SER A 457 21.65 6.23 -3.29
N SER A 458 20.83 5.29 -3.77
CA SER A 458 19.37 5.44 -3.82
C SER A 458 18.73 5.54 -2.42
N ALA A 459 19.26 4.80 -1.45
CA ALA A 459 18.82 4.88 -0.05
C ALA A 459 19.12 6.27 0.55
N ARG A 460 20.35 6.77 0.39
CA ARG A 460 20.74 8.10 0.88
C ARG A 460 19.90 9.20 0.25
N GLU A 461 19.62 9.13 -1.05
CA GLU A 461 18.75 10.10 -1.73
C GLU A 461 17.33 10.07 -1.16
N SER A 462 16.76 8.87 -0.99
CA SER A 462 15.40 8.69 -0.45
C SER A 462 15.28 9.16 1.00
N LEU A 463 16.36 9.03 1.77
CA LEU A 463 16.46 9.41 3.18
C LEU A 463 17.01 10.83 3.40
N GLY A 464 17.32 11.58 2.33
CA GLY A 464 17.97 12.90 2.42
C GLY A 464 17.15 13.99 3.12
N PHE A 465 15.92 13.70 3.53
CA PHE A 465 15.13 14.59 4.40
C PHE A 465 15.46 14.40 5.89
N LEU A 466 16.23 13.34 6.24
CA LEU A 466 16.71 13.05 7.60
C LEU A 466 18.21 13.25 7.78
N LEU A 467 18.96 13.31 6.68
CA LEU A 467 20.41 13.52 6.62
C LEU A 467 20.70 15.00 6.38
#